data_AF-A0A3M6JXP1-F1
#
_entry.id   AF-A0A3M6JXP1-F1
#
_cell.length_a   1.000
_cell.length_b   1.000
_cell.length_c   1.000
_cell.angle_alpha   90.00
_cell.angle_beta   90.00
_cell.angle_gamma   90.00
#
_symmetry.space_group_name_H-M   'P 1'
#
loop_
_entity.id
_entity.type
_entity.pdbx_description
1 polymer ?
#
loop_
_entity_poly.entity_id
_entity_poly.type
_entity_poly.pdbx_seq_one_letter_code
_entity_poly.pdbx_strand_id
1 'polypeptide(L)'
;MTCKGICVRYKAQKPVGTGRYASGQRRCQICEIFIKWEGLWCPCCGYRLRTKPRNLKYKAKLRARVEADSAEEVETNSIAAMEEELVAEAAGKPKSKTTKAKTTKAKTTKTTTKGKEKTACQFCGKLYVFIDKHEKKCKKNPENQ
;
A
#
# COMPACT_ATOMS: atom_id res chain seq x y z
N MET A 1 17.61 -20.76 15.53
CA MET A 1 17.59 -19.68 16.54
C MET A 1 16.50 -19.98 17.55
N THR A 2 16.86 -20.15 18.82
CA THR A 2 15.93 -20.36 19.95
C THR A 2 15.55 -19.02 20.60
N CYS A 3 14.44 -19.00 21.34
CA CYS A 3 13.99 -17.79 22.03
C CYS A 3 14.84 -17.54 23.29
N LYS A 4 15.39 -16.33 23.46
CA LYS A 4 16.20 -15.89 24.61
C LYS A 4 15.40 -15.26 25.77
N GLY A 5 14.07 -15.27 25.73
CA GLY A 5 13.20 -14.69 26.78
C GLY A 5 13.08 -13.14 26.84
N ILE A 6 14.00 -12.38 26.25
CA ILE A 6 14.01 -10.90 26.27
C ILE A 6 12.69 -10.28 25.77
N CYS A 7 12.04 -10.94 24.81
CA CYS A 7 10.82 -10.44 24.17
C CYS A 7 9.61 -10.36 25.12
N VAL A 8 9.65 -11.03 26.29
CA VAL A 8 8.57 -10.98 27.30
C VAL A 8 8.39 -9.57 27.86
N ARG A 9 9.46 -8.77 27.97
CA ARG A 9 9.40 -7.38 28.43
C ARG A 9 8.59 -6.47 27.51
N TYR A 10 8.52 -6.82 26.23
CA TYR A 10 7.82 -6.07 25.21
C TYR A 10 6.47 -6.70 24.82
N LYS A 11 6.00 -7.68 25.60
CA LYS A 11 4.78 -8.43 25.33
C LYS A 11 3.57 -7.49 25.30
N ALA A 12 2.85 -7.48 24.20
CA ALA A 12 1.67 -6.65 24.03
C ALA A 12 0.44 -7.32 24.69
N GLN A 13 -0.33 -6.52 25.41
CA GLN A 13 -1.63 -6.94 25.95
C GLN A 13 -2.67 -7.11 24.84
N LYS A 14 -3.66 -7.97 25.06
CA LYS A 14 -4.73 -8.18 24.08
C LYS A 14 -5.64 -6.95 24.07
N PRO A 15 -5.77 -6.24 22.93
CA PRO A 15 -6.73 -5.15 22.86
C PRO A 15 -8.14 -5.73 22.83
N VAL A 16 -9.08 -5.05 23.49
CA VAL A 16 -10.51 -5.40 23.48
C VAL A 16 -11.16 -4.78 22.23
N GLY A 17 -12.02 -5.53 21.55
CA GLY A 17 -12.75 -5.06 20.35
C GLY A 17 -11.95 -4.94 19.04
N THR A 18 -10.64 -4.65 19.10
CA THR A 18 -9.79 -4.47 17.92
C THR A 18 -8.98 -5.73 17.58
N GLY A 19 -8.61 -5.88 16.30
CA GLY A 19 -7.70 -6.94 15.88
C GLY A 19 -6.26 -6.61 16.27
N ARG A 20 -5.51 -7.57 16.82
CA ARG A 20 -4.09 -7.36 17.25
C ARG A 20 -3.21 -6.71 16.18
N TYR A 21 -3.32 -7.17 14.94
CA TYR A 21 -2.53 -6.64 13.82
C TYR A 21 -2.97 -5.24 13.37
N ALA A 22 -4.24 -4.88 13.58
CA ALA A 22 -4.74 -3.54 13.30
C ALA A 22 -4.15 -2.54 14.30
N SER A 23 -4.07 -2.91 15.58
CA SER A 23 -3.39 -2.11 16.62
C SER A 23 -1.85 -2.14 16.54
N GLY A 24 -1.27 -2.50 15.39
CA GLY A 24 0.17 -2.51 15.18
C GLY A 24 0.96 -3.59 15.94
N GLN A 25 0.30 -4.53 16.63
CA GLN A 25 0.99 -5.60 17.34
C GLN A 25 1.57 -6.61 16.36
N ARG A 26 2.85 -6.97 16.55
CA ARG A 26 3.56 -7.87 15.66
C ARG A 26 3.83 -9.20 16.34
N ARG A 27 3.60 -10.32 15.64
CA ARG A 27 3.84 -11.67 16.19
C ARG A 27 5.22 -12.17 15.80
N CYS A 28 6.01 -12.62 16.78
CA CYS A 28 7.20 -13.42 16.50
C CYS A 28 6.82 -14.87 16.22
N GLN A 29 7.37 -15.48 15.17
CA GLN A 29 7.08 -16.88 14.87
C GLN A 29 7.85 -17.87 15.74
N ILE A 30 9.04 -17.49 16.21
CA ILE A 30 9.89 -18.35 17.05
C ILE A 30 9.47 -18.25 18.51
N CYS A 31 9.34 -17.02 19.02
CA CYS A 31 8.94 -16.78 20.41
C CYS A 31 7.41 -16.82 20.61
N GLU A 32 6.63 -16.98 19.53
CA GLU A 32 5.16 -17.14 19.53
C GLU A 32 4.33 -16.02 20.15
N ILE A 33 4.97 -14.98 20.69
CA ILE A 33 4.31 -13.85 21.36
C ILE A 33 4.05 -12.66 20.43
N PHE A 34 3.07 -11.85 20.83
CA PHE A 34 2.80 -10.54 20.26
C PHE A 34 3.58 -9.46 21.01
N ILE A 35 4.22 -8.57 20.26
CA ILE A 35 5.16 -7.57 20.77
C ILE A 35 4.77 -6.19 20.22
N LYS A 36 4.85 -5.15 21.06
CA LYS A 36 4.82 -3.75 20.61
C LYS A 36 6.26 -3.29 20.41
N TRP A 37 6.73 -3.31 19.17
CA TRP A 37 8.11 -2.95 18.80
C TRP A 37 8.13 -2.27 17.44
N GLU A 38 8.93 -1.21 17.30
CA GLU A 38 9.01 -0.42 16.07
C GLU A 38 9.78 -1.15 14.96
N GLY A 39 10.76 -1.97 15.32
CA GLY A 39 11.61 -2.70 14.37
C GLY A 39 10.94 -3.91 13.69
N LEU A 40 11.45 -4.28 12.52
CA LEU A 40 10.93 -5.41 11.73
C LEU A 40 11.38 -6.77 12.28
N TRP A 41 12.38 -6.78 13.16
CA TRP A 41 13.01 -7.98 13.70
C TRP A 41 12.72 -8.12 15.19
N CYS A 42 12.57 -9.36 15.64
CA CYS A 42 12.35 -9.64 17.05
C CYS A 42 13.63 -9.35 17.85
N PRO A 43 13.58 -8.54 18.93
CA PRO A 43 14.76 -8.22 19.74
C PRO A 43 15.34 -9.43 20.48
N CYS A 44 14.63 -10.56 20.50
CA CYS A 44 15.01 -11.74 21.26
C CYS A 44 15.67 -12.83 20.39
N CYS A 45 15.01 -13.25 19.31
CA CYS A 45 15.49 -14.32 18.43
C CYS A 45 15.98 -13.82 17.07
N GLY A 46 15.90 -12.51 16.80
CA GLY A 46 16.29 -11.94 15.51
C GLY A 46 15.42 -12.39 14.34
N TYR A 47 14.27 -13.02 14.58
CA TYR A 47 13.37 -13.43 13.50
C TYR A 47 12.48 -12.27 13.03
N ARG A 48 12.17 -12.24 11.74
CA ARG A 48 11.30 -11.21 11.16
C ARG A 48 9.88 -11.29 11.74
N LEU A 49 9.42 -10.19 12.29
CA LEU A 49 8.10 -10.10 12.91
C LEU A 49 6.99 -10.11 11.83
N ARG A 50 5.91 -10.82 12.13
CA ARG A 50 4.73 -10.91 11.27
C ARG A 50 3.78 -9.76 11.57
N THR A 51 3.44 -9.00 10.54
CA THR A 51 2.47 -7.88 10.60
C THR A 51 1.12 -8.23 9.98
N LYS A 52 1.01 -9.34 9.25
CA LYS A 52 -0.22 -9.75 8.55
C LYS A 52 -0.66 -11.16 9.00
N PRO A 53 -1.98 -11.40 9.13
CA PRO A 53 -2.52 -12.73 9.40
C PRO A 53 -2.06 -13.77 8.37
N ARG A 54 -1.99 -15.05 8.75
CA ARG A 54 -1.67 -16.16 7.85
C ARG A 54 -2.75 -16.39 6.79
N ASN A 55 -4.01 -16.47 7.23
CA ASN A 55 -5.09 -16.91 6.35
C ASN A 55 -5.57 -15.77 5.46
N LEU A 56 -5.84 -16.09 4.20
CA LEU A 56 -6.30 -15.15 3.18
C LEU A 56 -7.58 -14.41 3.61
N LYS A 57 -8.55 -15.13 4.21
CA LYS A 57 -9.80 -14.56 4.75
C LYS A 57 -9.54 -13.44 5.75
N TYR A 58 -8.66 -13.66 6.73
CA TYR A 58 -8.31 -12.65 7.74
C TYR A 58 -7.44 -11.53 7.18
N LYS A 59 -6.62 -11.81 6.16
CA LYS A 59 -5.83 -10.79 5.46
C LYS A 59 -6.70 -9.82 4.66
N ALA A 60 -7.82 -10.28 4.10
CA ALA A 60 -8.82 -9.43 3.46
C ALA A 60 -9.55 -8.56 4.50
N LYS A 61 -9.99 -9.16 5.61
CA LYS A 61 -10.65 -8.42 6.72
C LYS A 61 -9.75 -7.33 7.33
N LEU A 62 -8.45 -7.60 7.45
CA LEU A 62 -7.49 -6.59 7.92
C LEU A 62 -7.39 -5.42 6.94
N ARG A 63 -7.32 -5.70 5.63
CA ARG A 63 -7.23 -4.66 4.60
C ARG A 63 -8.47 -3.77 4.58
N ALA A 64 -9.66 -4.36 4.60
CA ALA A 64 -10.91 -3.59 4.66
C ALA A 64 -11.00 -2.67 5.87
N ARG A 65 -10.49 -3.11 7.04
CA ARG A 65 -10.43 -2.24 8.24
C ARG A 65 -9.41 -1.12 8.13
N VAL A 66 -8.20 -1.40 7.63
CA VAL A 66 -7.17 -0.37 7.45
C VAL A 66 -7.62 0.67 6.41
N GLU A 67 -8.37 0.26 5.40
CA GLU A 67 -8.94 1.16 4.39
C GLU A 67 -10.05 2.05 4.98
N ALA A 68 -10.90 1.50 5.83
CA ALA A 68 -11.88 2.28 6.59
C ALA A 68 -11.19 3.31 7.50
N ASP A 69 -10.21 2.88 8.29
CA ASP A 69 -9.40 3.72 9.20
C ASP A 69 -8.73 4.87 8.42
N SER A 70 -8.22 4.58 7.22
CA SER A 70 -7.60 5.58 6.34
C SER A 70 -8.59 6.57 5.71
N ALA A 71 -9.85 6.17 5.50
CA ALA A 71 -10.86 7.05 4.94
C ALA A 71 -11.39 8.02 6.01
N GLU A 72 -11.63 7.52 7.23
CA GLU A 72 -12.08 8.36 8.35
C GLU A 72 -11.00 9.38 8.76
N GLU A 73 -9.71 9.01 8.77
CA GLU A 73 -8.64 9.98 9.08
C GLU A 73 -8.41 11.03 7.97
N VAL A 74 -8.72 10.71 6.70
CA VAL A 74 -8.73 11.71 5.59
C VAL A 74 -9.90 12.66 5.75
N GLU A 75 -11.07 12.18 6.16
CA GLU A 75 -12.27 13.01 6.36
C GLU A 75 -12.07 13.97 7.53
N THR A 76 -11.53 13.50 8.66
CA THR A 76 -11.21 14.38 9.80
C THR A 76 -10.09 15.38 9.49
N ASN A 77 -9.05 14.98 8.75
CA ASN A 77 -7.99 15.93 8.33
C ASN A 77 -8.52 16.98 7.35
N SER A 78 -9.46 16.62 6.49
CA SER A 78 -10.10 17.56 5.56
C SER A 78 -10.99 18.56 6.30
N ILE A 79 -11.71 18.11 7.35
CA ILE A 79 -12.53 18.98 8.21
C ILE A 79 -11.67 19.93 9.05
N ALA A 80 -10.56 19.45 9.61
CA ALA A 80 -9.63 20.31 10.35
C ALA A 80 -8.98 21.38 9.46
N ALA A 81 -8.61 21.03 8.22
CA ALA A 81 -8.03 21.98 7.26
C ALA A 81 -9.03 23.05 6.83
N MET A 82 -10.31 22.69 6.64
CA MET A 82 -11.33 23.70 6.32
C MET A 82 -11.63 24.59 7.52
N GLU A 83 -11.59 24.10 8.77
CA GLU A 83 -11.76 24.92 9.98
C GLU A 83 -10.64 25.95 10.19
N GLU A 84 -9.40 25.63 9.80
CA GLU A 84 -8.27 26.58 9.92
C GLU A 84 -8.36 27.75 8.92
N GLU A 85 -8.89 27.53 7.71
CA GLU A 85 -9.09 28.62 6.72
C GLU A 85 -10.18 29.63 7.12
N LEU A 86 -11.23 29.19 7.84
CA LEU A 86 -12.30 30.09 8.32
C LEU A 86 -11.78 31.10 9.36
N VAL A 87 -10.73 30.75 10.10
CA VAL A 87 -10.09 31.60 11.12
C VAL A 87 -9.15 32.63 10.47
N ALA A 88 -8.57 32.30 9.31
CA ALA A 88 -7.69 33.20 8.56
C ALA A 88 -8.44 34.30 7.79
N GLU A 89 -9.69 34.07 7.37
CA GLU A 89 -10.49 35.04 6.59
C GLU A 89 -11.13 36.18 7.42
N ALA A 90 -10.94 36.22 8.74
CA ALA A 90 -11.41 37.32 9.60
C ALA A 90 -10.57 38.62 9.50
N ALA A 91 -9.55 38.68 8.65
CA ALA A 91 -8.76 39.90 8.36
C ALA A 91 -8.74 40.22 6.84
N GLY A 92 -9.66 41.08 6.36
CA GLY A 92 -9.81 41.49 4.94
C GLY A 92 -8.64 42.33 4.36
N LYS A 93 -8.53 42.69 3.07
CA LYS A 93 -9.38 42.71 1.85
C LYS A 93 -8.47 42.96 0.58
N PRO A 94 -8.93 43.18 -0.69
CA PRO A 94 -8.43 42.52 -1.92
C PRO A 94 -7.87 43.45 -3.04
N LYS A 95 -7.36 42.89 -4.16
CA LYS A 95 -7.60 43.39 -5.56
C LYS A 95 -7.10 42.45 -6.66
N SER A 96 -7.88 42.39 -7.75
CA SER A 96 -7.79 41.49 -8.91
C SER A 96 -6.71 41.85 -9.95
N LYS A 97 -6.32 40.88 -10.81
CA LYS A 97 -6.12 41.11 -12.26
C LYS A 97 -6.09 39.82 -13.10
N THR A 98 -6.56 39.99 -14.33
CA THR A 98 -7.00 39.10 -15.41
C THR A 98 -5.88 38.41 -16.21
N THR A 99 -6.14 37.23 -16.80
CA THR A 99 -6.04 36.85 -18.24
C THR A 99 -5.46 35.46 -18.60
N LYS A 100 -6.20 34.82 -19.53
CA LYS A 100 -5.82 33.97 -20.68
C LYS A 100 -5.33 32.50 -20.51
N ALA A 101 -6.25 31.61 -20.90
CA ALA A 101 -6.18 30.62 -22.01
C ALA A 101 -5.05 29.58 -22.06
N LYS A 102 -5.39 28.28 -22.16
CA LYS A 102 -5.51 27.54 -23.45
C LYS A 102 -5.79 26.02 -23.27
N THR A 103 -6.59 25.52 -24.21
CA THR A 103 -6.59 24.18 -24.86
C THR A 103 -6.99 22.90 -24.09
N THR A 104 -8.25 22.53 -24.32
CA THR A 104 -8.73 21.24 -24.84
C THR A 104 -7.69 20.24 -25.37
N LYS A 105 -7.76 18.97 -24.92
CA LYS A 105 -7.85 17.82 -25.84
C LYS A 105 -8.33 16.52 -25.16
N ALA A 106 -9.45 16.03 -25.70
CA ALA A 106 -9.81 14.64 -25.97
C ALA A 106 -9.72 13.59 -24.84
N LYS A 107 -10.88 13.34 -24.24
CA LYS A 107 -11.28 12.09 -23.59
C LYS A 107 -11.73 11.11 -24.68
N THR A 108 -10.95 10.07 -24.94
CA THR A 108 -11.39 8.92 -25.76
C THR A 108 -11.87 7.81 -24.83
N THR A 109 -13.15 7.51 -24.99
CA THR A 109 -13.88 6.32 -24.56
C THR A 109 -13.37 5.07 -25.28
N LYS A 110 -13.11 3.97 -24.55
CA LYS A 110 -13.69 2.63 -24.82
C LYS A 110 -13.23 1.62 -23.76
N THR A 111 -14.11 1.08 -22.91
CA THR A 111 -14.99 -0.09 -23.10
C THR A 111 -14.24 -1.44 -23.10
N THR A 112 -14.52 -2.23 -22.05
CA THR A 112 -14.78 -3.69 -22.04
C THR A 112 -13.70 -4.72 -22.35
N THR A 113 -13.43 -5.54 -21.33
CA THR A 113 -13.40 -7.02 -21.30
C THR A 113 -12.52 -7.82 -22.29
N LYS A 114 -11.90 -8.87 -21.70
CA LYS A 114 -11.77 -10.25 -22.22
C LYS A 114 -10.42 -10.60 -22.89
N GLY A 115 -9.81 -11.67 -22.38
CA GLY A 115 -8.82 -12.51 -23.10
C GLY A 115 -7.37 -12.04 -23.00
N LYS A 116 -6.52 -12.82 -22.34
CA LYS A 116 -5.05 -12.74 -22.50
C LYS A 116 -4.70 -13.17 -23.92
N GLU A 117 -4.71 -12.26 -24.87
CA GLU A 117 -4.23 -12.49 -26.22
C GLU A 117 -2.70 -12.58 -26.19
N LYS A 118 -2.15 -13.63 -26.81
CA LYS A 118 -0.70 -13.80 -26.95
C LYS A 118 -0.28 -13.00 -28.17
N THR A 119 0.74 -12.16 -28.01
CA THR A 119 1.24 -11.34 -29.12
C THR A 119 2.61 -11.88 -29.55
N ALA A 120 2.93 -11.79 -30.85
CA ALA A 120 4.20 -12.30 -31.40
C ALA A 120 5.34 -11.27 -31.22
N CYS A 121 6.50 -11.72 -30.77
CA CYS A 121 7.71 -10.90 -30.71
C CYS A 121 8.21 -10.58 -32.12
N GLN A 122 8.48 -9.30 -32.40
CA GLN A 122 9.01 -8.85 -33.70
C GLN A 122 10.40 -9.43 -34.04
N PHE A 123 11.17 -9.86 -33.03
CA PHE A 123 12.56 -10.30 -33.21
C PHE A 123 12.72 -11.82 -33.34
N CYS A 124 11.80 -12.62 -32.77
CA CYS A 124 11.89 -14.09 -32.81
C CYS A 124 10.60 -14.79 -33.25
N GLY A 125 9.55 -14.03 -33.57
CA GLY A 125 8.25 -14.55 -34.03
C GLY A 125 7.43 -15.31 -33.00
N LYS A 126 7.95 -15.53 -31.78
CA LYS A 126 7.29 -16.34 -30.75
C LYS A 126 6.19 -15.59 -30.02
N LEU A 127 5.11 -16.31 -29.71
CA LEU A 127 3.91 -15.79 -29.03
C LEU A 127 4.10 -15.74 -27.51
N TYR A 128 4.06 -14.53 -26.93
CA TYR A 128 4.18 -14.32 -25.50
C TYR A 128 2.96 -13.59 -24.91
N VAL A 129 2.60 -13.96 -23.68
CA VAL A 129 1.52 -13.31 -22.89
C VAL A 129 1.99 -11.96 -22.32
N PHE A 130 3.31 -11.77 -22.20
CA PHE A 130 3.94 -10.55 -21.68
C PHE A 130 5.08 -10.12 -22.61
N ILE A 131 4.72 -9.49 -23.74
CA ILE A 131 5.69 -9.04 -24.75
C ILE A 131 6.72 -8.07 -24.18
N ASP A 132 6.32 -7.11 -23.36
CA ASP A 132 7.21 -6.02 -22.90
C ASP A 132 8.48 -6.51 -22.20
N LYS A 133 8.36 -7.64 -21.48
CA LYS A 133 9.48 -8.24 -20.77
C LYS A 133 10.37 -9.07 -21.70
N HIS A 134 9.76 -9.70 -22.70
CA HIS A 134 10.46 -10.50 -23.68
C HIS A 134 11.22 -9.61 -24.68
N GLU A 135 10.60 -8.58 -25.25
CA GLU A 135 11.23 -7.71 -26.25
C GLU A 135 12.49 -7.02 -25.74
N LYS A 136 12.50 -6.55 -24.49
CA LYS A 136 13.69 -5.94 -23.88
C LYS A 136 14.88 -6.90 -23.76
N LYS A 137 14.60 -8.21 -23.63
CA LYS A 137 15.61 -9.25 -23.56
C LYS A 137 16.03 -9.72 -24.96
N CYS A 138 15.06 -9.91 -25.85
CA CYS A 138 15.26 -10.35 -27.23
C CYS A 138 16.02 -9.31 -28.07
N LYS A 139 15.76 -8.01 -27.85
CA LYS A 139 16.50 -6.91 -28.51
C LYS A 139 17.98 -6.88 -28.13
N LYS A 140 18.36 -7.42 -26.96
CA LYS A 140 19.75 -7.44 -26.47
C LYS A 140 20.52 -8.70 -26.87
N ASN A 141 19.83 -9.78 -27.24
CA ASN A 141 20.47 -11.02 -27.66
C ASN A 141 19.53 -11.82 -28.59
N PRO A 142 19.67 -11.68 -29.92
CA PRO A 142 18.74 -12.26 -30.88
C PRO A 142 18.88 -13.79 -31.06
N GLU A 143 19.92 -14.43 -30.50
CA GLU A 143 20.22 -15.86 -30.72
C GLU A 143 19.88 -16.79 -29.54
N ASN A 144 19.14 -16.35 -28.52
CA ASN A 144 18.81 -17.24 -27.40
C ASN A 144 17.36 -17.13 -26.93
N GLN A 145 16.45 -17.68 -27.73
CA GLN A 145 15.49 -18.71 -27.30
C GLN A 145 14.56 -19.12 -28.44
#